data_AF-A0A1S3IZJ9-F1
#
_entry.id   AF-A0A1S3IZJ9-F1
#
_cell.length_a   1.000
_cell.length_b   1.000
_cell.length_c   1.000
_cell.angle_alpha   90.00
_cell.angle_beta   90.00
_cell.angle_gamma   90.00
#
_symmetry.space_group_name_H-M   'P 1'
#
loop_
_entity.id
_entity.type
_entity.pdbx_description
1 polymer ?
#
loop_
_entity_poly.entity_id
_entity_poly.type
_entity_poly.pdbx_seq_one_letter_code
_entity_poly.pdbx_strand_id
1 'polypeptide(L)'
;MKEKKIGKLVLGVLAILVLLGFLFMGYFCADQTCALKPGSPTPGYLHFDVQAYLKGELPAKVFEEKDLERDFQVDLEDGDVIVFHHMQKTGGTTFGRHLVNDLQLKHPCRKVDGRKRYDCQNSDHHVWLFSRYSTGWRCGLHADWTELQECVDREMDAFEGKHRTRRYHYITMLRDPVKRYLSEWMHVRRGATWKTAQLRCNGRQATLQEVPFCYNSSDWYGVTIEEFLACPHNLGNNRQTRMLANLSAVGCYNRSLLPPDVRDKMLLESAKTNLRNMAYFGILEYQPEMQYLFEKTFHLKFGVQFSLFNKTHITKLKMSNKTVEEIVKVNSLDVKLYQYAKELFLQRVNHARRKAAKAQETISQYSNLEKSNIDYIVDSSKQVVPKKEVLSRSEENNDGSSRSGSINDKTERSQSTLDVHVSETVPKKVKGDPDLEPGRFDGSRSEGIDEPRKSNIEPQIDKSEGDQADSRLKSLHQEKSLLTSKPGIDGLHRESRSRQVTGENYDDSELDIDEEDNDDEDEVK
;
A
#
# COMPACT_ATOMS: atom_id res chain seq x y z
N MET A 1 -4.65 -74.67 20.53
CA MET A 1 -3.34 -74.76 19.82
C MET A 1 -3.32 -74.13 18.42
N LYS A 2 -4.39 -74.18 17.60
CA LYS A 2 -4.35 -73.66 16.22
C LYS A 2 -4.08 -72.14 16.12
N GLU A 3 -4.71 -71.31 16.96
CA GLU A 3 -4.59 -69.84 16.91
C GLU A 3 -3.15 -69.34 17.11
N LYS A 4 -2.40 -69.89 18.08
CA LYS A 4 -0.98 -69.54 18.30
C LYS A 4 -0.07 -69.89 17.11
N LYS A 5 -0.48 -70.80 16.22
CA LYS A 5 0.25 -71.05 14.95
C LYS A 5 -0.10 -70.02 13.88
N ILE A 6 -1.38 -69.62 13.78
CA ILE A 6 -1.84 -68.60 12.83
C ILE A 6 -1.21 -67.23 13.14
N GLY A 7 -1.19 -66.81 14.41
CA GLY A 7 -0.55 -65.55 14.80
C GLY A 7 0.94 -65.48 14.44
N LYS A 8 1.69 -66.58 14.61
CA LYS A 8 3.10 -66.67 14.19
C LYS A 8 3.28 -66.65 12.67
N LEU A 9 2.36 -67.25 11.92
CA LEU A 9 2.37 -67.24 10.45
C LEU A 9 2.13 -65.81 9.92
N VAL A 10 1.12 -65.11 10.45
CA VAL A 10 0.79 -63.73 10.07
C VAL A 10 1.95 -62.77 10.38
N LEU A 11 2.57 -62.92 11.56
CA LEU A 11 3.73 -62.10 11.94
C LEU A 11 4.94 -62.36 11.03
N GLY A 12 5.16 -63.61 10.61
CA GLY A 12 6.21 -63.97 9.65
C GLY A 12 5.96 -63.38 8.25
N VAL A 13 4.72 -63.42 7.76
CA VAL A 13 4.33 -62.83 6.47
C VAL A 13 4.50 -61.30 6.50
N LEU A 14 4.09 -60.63 7.59
CA LEU A 14 4.32 -59.19 7.77
C LEU A 14 5.81 -58.83 7.79
N ALA A 15 6.65 -59.61 8.49
CA ALA A 15 8.09 -59.40 8.49
C ALA A 15 8.72 -59.55 7.09
N ILE A 16 8.27 -60.53 6.30
CA ILE A 16 8.70 -60.74 4.91
C ILE A 16 8.25 -59.58 4.01
N LEU A 17 7.01 -59.09 4.14
CA LEU A 17 6.51 -57.94 3.36
C LEU A 17 7.28 -56.66 3.68
N VAL A 18 7.64 -56.43 4.95
CA VAL A 18 8.49 -55.31 5.37
C VAL A 18 9.91 -55.43 4.79
N LEU A 19 10.51 -56.63 4.84
CA LEU A 19 11.82 -56.89 4.22
C LEU A 19 11.82 -56.69 2.70
N LEU A 20 10.78 -57.16 2.01
CA LEU A 20 10.59 -56.93 0.58
C LEU A 20 10.36 -55.45 0.27
N GLY A 21 9.66 -54.71 1.12
CA GLY A 21 9.51 -53.25 1.01
C GLY A 21 10.85 -52.51 1.14
N PHE A 22 11.71 -52.91 2.08
CA PHE A 22 13.06 -52.35 2.21
C PHE A 22 13.97 -52.70 1.03
N LEU A 23 13.92 -53.95 0.54
CA LEU A 23 14.67 -54.36 -0.66
C LEU A 23 14.17 -53.65 -1.92
N PHE A 24 12.86 -53.43 -2.05
CA PHE A 24 12.26 -52.68 -3.15
C PHE A 24 12.67 -51.21 -3.11
N MET A 25 12.60 -50.54 -1.95
CA MET A 25 13.14 -49.17 -1.81
C MET A 25 14.65 -49.11 -2.11
N GLY A 26 15.44 -50.09 -1.63
CA GLY A 26 16.87 -50.16 -1.93
C GLY A 26 17.17 -50.33 -3.42
N TYR A 27 16.39 -51.15 -4.13
CA TYR A 27 16.53 -51.36 -5.57
C TYR A 27 16.17 -50.13 -6.41
N PHE A 28 15.13 -49.38 -6.02
CA PHE A 28 14.73 -48.14 -6.69
C PHE A 28 15.54 -46.90 -6.27
N CYS A 29 16.34 -46.98 -5.20
CA CYS A 29 17.22 -45.90 -4.71
C CYS A 29 18.72 -46.26 -4.85
N ALA A 30 19.10 -46.85 -5.98
CA ALA A 30 20.46 -47.36 -6.19
C ALA A 30 21.58 -46.28 -6.19
N ASP A 31 21.28 -45.01 -6.48
CA ASP A 31 22.32 -43.98 -6.70
C ASP A 31 22.09 -42.58 -6.10
N GLN A 32 20.99 -42.32 -5.36
CA GLN A 32 20.89 -41.09 -4.54
C GLN A 32 20.29 -41.35 -3.16
N THR A 33 20.92 -40.76 -2.16
CA THR A 33 20.55 -40.87 -0.75
C THR A 33 19.17 -40.26 -0.50
N CYS A 34 18.14 -41.09 -0.36
CA CYS A 34 16.87 -40.73 0.27
C CYS A 34 17.01 -40.54 1.80
N ALA A 35 18.02 -39.77 2.21
CA ALA A 35 18.20 -39.27 3.55
C ALA A 35 17.61 -37.86 3.62
N LEU A 36 16.47 -37.72 4.29
CA LEU A 36 15.97 -36.43 4.74
C LEU A 36 16.97 -35.83 5.74
N LYS A 37 17.99 -35.12 5.24
CA LYS A 37 18.83 -34.25 6.07
C LYS A 37 18.03 -32.98 6.37
N PRO A 38 17.60 -32.72 7.62
CA PRO A 38 17.11 -31.39 7.98
C PRO A 38 18.30 -30.42 7.91
N GLY A 39 18.39 -29.64 6.83
CA GLY A 39 19.42 -28.62 6.65
C GLY A 39 20.05 -28.50 5.26
N SER A 40 19.83 -29.42 4.33
CA SER A 40 20.26 -29.21 2.93
C SER A 40 19.20 -28.42 2.14
N PRO A 41 19.48 -27.21 1.64
CA PRO A 41 18.55 -26.50 0.77
C PRO A 41 18.40 -27.26 -0.55
N THR A 42 17.18 -27.70 -0.87
CA THR A 42 16.86 -28.28 -2.18
C THR A 42 17.00 -27.22 -3.27
N PRO A 43 17.94 -27.36 -4.23
CA PRO A 43 18.17 -26.32 -5.25
C PRO A 43 16.94 -26.07 -6.17
N GLY A 44 16.03 -27.06 -6.25
CA GLY A 44 14.87 -27.02 -7.13
C GLY A 44 13.83 -25.93 -6.83
N TYR A 45 13.55 -25.64 -5.56
CA TYR A 45 12.52 -24.63 -5.22
C TYR A 45 12.92 -23.22 -5.66
N LEU A 46 14.20 -22.88 -5.51
CA LEU A 46 14.71 -21.56 -5.88
C LEU A 46 14.69 -21.33 -7.40
N HIS A 47 14.77 -22.41 -8.17
CA HIS A 47 14.73 -22.42 -9.63
C HIS A 47 13.31 -22.49 -10.19
N PHE A 48 12.40 -23.24 -9.55
CA PHE A 48 11.04 -23.49 -10.05
C PHE A 48 10.21 -22.21 -10.22
N ASP A 49 10.09 -21.38 -9.18
CA ASP A 49 9.34 -20.11 -9.24
C ASP A 49 9.87 -19.23 -10.40
N VAL A 50 11.20 -19.12 -10.54
CA VAL A 50 11.85 -18.33 -11.62
C VAL A 50 11.57 -18.89 -13.02
N GLN A 51 11.58 -20.22 -13.19
CA GLN A 51 11.23 -20.86 -14.46
C GLN A 51 9.75 -20.68 -14.81
N ALA A 52 8.86 -20.79 -13.83
CA ALA A 52 7.44 -20.48 -14.02
C ALA A 52 7.24 -19.02 -14.46
N TYR A 53 7.94 -18.07 -13.83
CA TYR A 53 7.89 -16.65 -14.20
C TYR A 53 8.31 -16.41 -15.66
N LEU A 54 9.43 -17.00 -16.10
CA LEU A 54 9.91 -16.88 -17.48
C LEU A 54 8.94 -17.46 -18.53
N LYS A 55 8.11 -18.44 -18.14
CA LYS A 55 7.04 -19.00 -18.98
C LYS A 55 5.71 -18.23 -18.89
N GLY A 56 5.61 -17.22 -18.03
CA GLY A 56 4.35 -16.53 -17.72
C GLY A 56 3.40 -17.34 -16.83
N GLU A 57 3.86 -18.44 -16.24
CA GLU A 57 3.11 -19.30 -15.32
C GLU A 57 3.04 -18.66 -13.93
N LEU A 58 1.87 -18.73 -13.29
CA LEU A 58 1.65 -18.34 -11.89
C LEU A 58 1.42 -19.61 -11.07
N PRO A 59 2.39 -20.05 -10.25
CA PRO A 59 2.20 -21.22 -9.39
C PRO A 59 1.12 -20.96 -8.35
N ALA A 60 0.06 -21.76 -8.36
CA ALA A 60 -1.00 -21.70 -7.36
C ALA A 60 -0.42 -21.90 -5.95
N LYS A 61 -0.86 -21.08 -5.00
CA LYS A 61 -0.47 -21.18 -3.58
C LYS A 61 -1.73 -21.16 -2.72
N VAL A 62 -1.79 -22.01 -1.71
CA VAL A 62 -2.93 -22.03 -0.77
C VAL A 62 -2.66 -20.99 0.32
N PHE A 63 -3.64 -20.12 0.53
CA PHE A 63 -3.65 -19.13 1.60
C PHE A 63 -4.80 -19.43 2.57
N GLU A 64 -4.62 -19.11 3.85
CA GLU A 64 -5.70 -19.25 4.83
C GLU A 64 -6.69 -18.08 4.72
N GLU A 65 -7.93 -18.27 5.19
CA GLU A 65 -8.95 -17.20 5.18
C GLU A 65 -8.43 -15.91 5.85
N LYS A 66 -7.67 -16.04 6.94
CA LYS A 66 -7.02 -14.91 7.65
C LYS A 66 -5.99 -14.14 6.80
N ASP A 67 -5.49 -14.74 5.73
CA ASP A 67 -4.55 -14.11 4.80
C ASP A 67 -5.30 -13.38 3.66
N LEU A 68 -6.52 -13.81 3.37
CA LEU A 68 -7.41 -13.24 2.35
C LEU A 68 -8.32 -12.13 2.89
N GLU A 69 -8.78 -12.26 4.13
CA GLU A 69 -9.72 -11.35 4.77
C GLU A 69 -9.03 -10.05 5.18
N ARG A 70 -9.19 -9.00 4.36
CA ARG A 70 -8.68 -7.65 4.64
C ARG A 70 -9.86 -6.69 4.61
N ASP A 71 -10.50 -6.54 5.77
CA ASP A 71 -11.67 -5.72 6.03
C ASP A 71 -11.36 -4.85 7.25
N PHE A 72 -10.85 -3.64 7.01
CA PHE A 72 -10.53 -2.63 8.00
C PHE A 72 -11.52 -1.48 7.83
N GLN A 73 -12.55 -1.44 8.66
CA GLN A 73 -13.32 -0.21 8.86
C GLN A 73 -12.39 0.81 9.52
N VAL A 74 -11.83 1.71 8.69
CA VAL A 74 -10.94 2.77 9.14
C VAL A 74 -11.74 4.01 9.52
N ASP A 75 -11.44 4.57 10.69
CA ASP A 75 -11.98 5.84 11.14
C ASP A 75 -10.92 6.94 11.00
N LEU A 76 -10.96 7.63 9.87
CA LEU A 76 -10.05 8.73 9.55
C LEU A 76 -10.35 10.00 10.39
N GLU A 77 -11.49 10.07 11.09
CA GLU A 77 -11.80 11.17 12.01
C GLU A 77 -11.24 10.93 13.43
N ASP A 78 -10.74 9.74 13.75
CA ASP A 78 -10.16 9.40 15.06
C ASP A 78 -8.72 8.85 14.94
N GLY A 79 -8.48 7.59 15.31
CA GLY A 79 -7.16 7.03 15.58
C GLY A 79 -6.38 6.51 14.37
N ASP A 80 -6.99 6.41 13.19
CA ASP A 80 -6.43 5.61 12.10
C ASP A 80 -5.58 6.41 11.13
N VAL A 81 -4.41 5.86 10.79
CA VAL A 81 -3.45 6.48 9.88
C VAL A 81 -3.05 5.50 8.79
N ILE A 82 -3.33 5.84 7.54
CA ILE A 82 -2.84 5.10 6.37
C ILE A 82 -1.37 5.49 6.14
N VAL A 83 -0.48 4.50 6.06
CA VAL A 83 0.97 4.73 5.85
C VAL A 83 1.36 4.17 4.49
N PHE A 84 1.63 5.04 3.52
CA PHE A 84 1.99 4.61 2.16
C PHE A 84 3.50 4.42 1.98
N HIS A 85 3.93 3.15 2.02
CA HIS A 85 5.28 2.72 1.68
C HIS A 85 5.48 2.74 0.15
N HIS A 86 6.03 3.85 -0.36
CA HIS A 86 6.28 4.07 -1.78
C HIS A 86 7.66 3.52 -2.21
N MET A 87 7.68 2.35 -2.85
CA MET A 87 8.88 1.79 -3.49
C MET A 87 9.10 2.39 -4.90
N GLN A 88 10.35 2.64 -5.29
CA GLN A 88 10.66 3.26 -6.59
C GLN A 88 10.12 2.46 -7.78
N LYS A 89 9.50 3.20 -8.70
CA LYS A 89 9.01 2.74 -10.01
C LYS A 89 7.91 1.66 -9.96
N THR A 90 7.15 1.57 -8.86
CA THR A 90 5.94 0.71 -8.77
C THR A 90 4.65 1.45 -9.10
N GLY A 91 4.73 2.65 -9.68
CA GLY A 91 3.59 3.53 -9.98
C GLY A 91 3.02 4.24 -8.75
N GLY A 92 3.78 4.32 -7.66
CA GLY A 92 3.35 4.96 -6.43
C GLY A 92 3.16 6.47 -6.53
N THR A 93 3.75 7.13 -7.54
CA THR A 93 3.45 8.53 -7.87
C THR A 93 1.99 8.70 -8.30
N THR A 94 1.49 7.90 -9.25
CA THR A 94 0.05 7.92 -9.64
C THR A 94 -0.86 7.50 -8.48
N PHE A 95 -0.56 6.37 -7.81
CA PHE A 95 -1.39 5.91 -6.70
C PHE A 95 -1.41 6.88 -5.51
N GLY A 96 -0.28 7.51 -5.19
CA GLY A 96 -0.19 8.55 -4.17
C GLY A 96 -1.03 9.79 -4.49
N ARG A 97 -1.14 10.17 -5.78
CA ARG A 97 -2.06 11.25 -6.20
C ARG A 97 -3.53 10.86 -6.00
N HIS A 98 -3.89 9.60 -6.29
CA HIS A 98 -5.25 9.11 -6.03
C HIS A 98 -5.61 9.18 -4.53
N LEU A 99 -4.67 8.86 -3.63
CA LEU A 99 -4.90 8.95 -2.18
C LEU A 99 -5.17 10.39 -1.68
N VAL A 100 -4.59 11.43 -2.30
CA VAL A 100 -4.75 12.82 -1.84
C VAL A 100 -5.77 13.65 -2.62
N ASN A 101 -6.08 13.29 -3.87
CA ASN A 101 -7.03 14.04 -4.70
C ASN A 101 -8.38 13.34 -4.89
N ASP A 102 -8.39 12.00 -5.00
CA ASP A 102 -9.52 11.28 -5.59
C ASP A 102 -10.35 10.50 -4.58
N LEU A 103 -9.97 10.45 -3.29
CA LEU A 103 -10.79 9.83 -2.26
C LEU A 103 -12.01 10.70 -1.90
N GLN A 104 -13.18 10.06 -1.85
CA GLN A 104 -14.44 10.65 -1.38
C GLN A 104 -14.43 10.69 0.15
N LEU A 105 -14.02 11.83 0.71
CA LEU A 105 -13.86 12.05 2.15
C LEU A 105 -14.82 13.12 2.66
N LYS A 106 -15.17 13.06 3.96
CA LYS A 106 -15.88 14.16 4.66
C LYS A 106 -15.05 15.44 4.62
N HIS A 107 -13.74 15.30 4.84
CA HIS A 107 -12.74 16.36 4.79
C HIS A 107 -11.66 15.99 3.76
N PRO A 108 -11.78 16.46 2.50
CA PRO A 108 -10.78 16.22 1.45
C PRO A 108 -9.43 16.88 1.78
N CYS A 109 -8.32 16.30 1.31
CA CYS A 109 -7.02 16.93 1.52
C CYS A 109 -6.93 18.28 0.78
N ARG A 110 -6.35 19.29 1.43
CA ARG A 110 -6.17 20.63 0.85
C ARG A 110 -4.76 20.77 0.25
N LYS A 111 -4.64 21.11 -1.02
CA LYS A 111 -3.33 21.39 -1.64
C LYS A 111 -2.62 22.53 -0.92
N VAL A 112 -1.33 22.37 -0.65
CA VAL A 112 -0.48 23.39 0.02
C VAL A 112 0.17 24.27 -1.03
N ASP A 113 -0.08 25.58 -0.95
CA ASP A 113 0.45 26.54 -1.93
C ASP A 113 1.98 26.52 -2.00
N GLY A 114 2.49 26.57 -3.24
CA GLY A 114 3.93 26.53 -3.52
C GLY A 114 4.63 25.20 -3.23
N ARG A 115 3.91 24.13 -2.87
CA ARG A 115 4.50 22.79 -2.60
C ARG A 115 3.76 21.70 -3.37
N LYS A 116 4.45 20.62 -3.73
CA LYS A 116 3.83 19.40 -4.29
C LYS A 116 3.22 18.53 -3.17
N ARG A 117 2.50 19.13 -2.23
CA ARG A 117 2.02 18.47 -1.01
C ARG A 117 0.60 18.90 -0.66
N TYR A 118 -0.10 18.05 0.08
CA TYR A 118 -1.48 18.19 0.48
C TYR A 118 -1.60 18.04 2.00
N ASP A 119 -2.48 18.83 2.57
CA ASP A 119 -2.81 18.83 3.98
C ASP A 119 -3.96 17.84 4.20
N CYS A 120 -3.61 16.60 4.55
CA CYS A 120 -4.54 15.49 4.80
C CYS A 120 -4.81 15.33 6.30
N GLN A 121 -5.49 16.33 6.85
CA GLN A 121 -5.95 16.35 8.24
C GLN A 121 -7.47 16.12 8.32
N ASN A 122 -7.92 15.58 9.45
CA ASN A 122 -9.34 15.46 9.77
C ASN A 122 -9.86 16.73 10.47
N SER A 123 -11.12 16.68 10.92
CA SER A 123 -11.79 17.81 11.59
C SER A 123 -11.10 18.30 12.88
N ASP A 124 -10.36 17.43 13.58
CA ASP A 124 -9.60 17.74 14.81
C ASP A 124 -8.11 18.08 14.57
N HIS A 125 -7.75 18.38 13.32
CA HIS A 125 -6.37 18.65 12.86
C HIS A 125 -5.40 17.48 13.02
N HIS A 126 -5.89 16.24 13.17
CA HIS A 126 -5.03 15.06 13.22
C HIS A 126 -4.76 14.55 11.81
N VAL A 127 -3.55 14.04 11.57
CA VAL A 127 -3.15 13.52 10.24
C VAL A 127 -3.63 12.09 10.09
N TRP A 128 -4.36 11.80 9.00
CA TRP A 128 -4.86 10.45 8.69
C TRP A 128 -4.07 9.75 7.57
N LEU A 129 -3.19 10.47 6.85
CA LEU A 129 -2.34 9.92 5.79
C LEU A 129 -0.86 10.29 5.98
N PHE A 130 0.01 9.30 6.07
CA PHE A 130 1.46 9.44 6.05
C PHE A 130 2.01 8.99 4.69
N SER A 131 2.51 9.92 3.88
CA SER A 131 2.97 9.67 2.50
C SER A 131 3.80 10.84 1.95
N ARG A 132 4.49 10.63 0.80
CA ARG A 132 5.15 11.69 0.01
C ARG A 132 4.27 12.93 -0.13
N TYR A 133 3.04 12.74 -0.60
CA TYR A 133 2.15 13.84 -0.93
C TYR A 133 1.36 14.42 0.25
N SER A 134 1.48 13.87 1.46
CA SER A 134 0.80 14.40 2.66
C SER A 134 1.79 14.96 3.69
N THR A 135 2.58 14.09 4.31
CA THR A 135 3.57 14.44 5.33
C THR A 135 4.91 14.86 4.74
N GLY A 136 5.21 14.42 3.52
CA GLY A 136 6.55 14.49 2.91
C GLY A 136 7.44 13.33 3.34
N TRP A 137 8.70 13.35 2.91
CA TRP A 137 9.72 12.33 3.20
C TRP A 137 10.28 12.37 4.63
N ARG A 138 9.40 12.47 5.64
CA ARG A 138 9.77 12.62 7.08
C ARG A 138 10.68 11.51 7.60
N CYS A 139 10.49 10.27 7.13
CA CYS A 139 11.32 9.13 7.51
C CYS A 139 12.50 8.86 6.56
N GLY A 140 12.79 9.79 5.64
CA GLY A 140 13.77 9.62 4.58
C GLY A 140 13.12 9.46 3.20
N LEU A 141 13.88 9.82 2.16
CA LEU A 141 13.48 9.66 0.76
C LEU A 141 13.29 8.17 0.44
N HIS A 142 12.06 7.80 0.03
CA HIS A 142 11.68 6.40 -0.20
C HIS A 142 11.99 5.47 0.97
N ALA A 143 11.72 5.94 2.20
CA ALA A 143 11.89 5.18 3.44
C ALA A 143 11.30 3.75 3.32
N ASP A 144 12.13 2.74 3.58
CA ASP A 144 11.74 1.34 3.47
C ASP A 144 10.95 0.82 4.69
N TRP A 145 10.51 -0.44 4.67
CA TRP A 145 9.76 -1.04 5.79
C TRP A 145 10.52 -0.93 7.12
N THR A 146 11.84 -1.11 7.13
CA THR A 146 12.65 -1.01 8.37
C THR A 146 12.66 0.43 8.87
N GLU A 147 12.90 1.38 7.96
CA GLU A 147 12.92 2.81 8.27
C GLU A 147 11.57 3.31 8.78
N LEU A 148 10.47 2.94 8.13
CA LEU A 148 9.12 3.37 8.50
C LEU A 148 8.68 2.82 9.87
N GLN A 149 8.97 1.55 10.17
CA GLN A 149 8.62 0.95 11.47
C GLN A 149 9.41 1.59 12.64
N GLU A 150 10.66 2.02 12.43
CA GLU A 150 11.46 2.73 13.44
C GLU A 150 11.11 4.23 13.59
N CYS A 151 10.21 4.78 12.74
CA CYS A 151 10.13 6.22 12.53
C CYS A 151 8.71 6.83 12.59
N VAL A 152 7.70 6.21 11.96
CA VAL A 152 6.42 6.88 11.68
C VAL A 152 5.73 7.42 12.94
N ASP A 153 5.71 6.66 14.03
CA ASP A 153 5.06 7.05 15.29
C ASP A 153 5.67 8.34 15.88
N ARG A 154 7.00 8.39 15.96
CA ARG A 154 7.75 9.58 16.42
C ARG A 154 7.51 10.80 15.53
N GLU A 155 7.52 10.64 14.21
CA GLU A 155 7.31 11.76 13.28
C GLU A 155 5.85 12.26 13.30
N MET A 156 4.88 11.39 13.55
CA MET A 156 3.47 11.76 13.74
C MET A 156 3.28 12.55 15.03
N ASP A 157 3.89 12.14 16.14
CA ASP A 157 3.90 12.90 17.39
C ASP A 157 4.59 14.26 17.24
N ALA A 158 5.72 14.31 16.53
CA ALA A 158 6.42 15.56 16.23
C ALA A 158 5.63 16.50 15.32
N PHE A 159 4.77 15.95 14.44
CA PHE A 159 3.88 16.72 13.56
C PHE A 159 2.65 17.25 14.32
N GLU A 160 2.00 16.42 15.14
CA GLU A 160 0.81 16.79 15.92
C GLU A 160 1.15 17.56 17.23
N GLY A 161 2.44 17.62 17.61
CA GLY A 161 2.92 18.32 18.81
C GLY A 161 2.59 17.63 20.14
N LYS A 162 2.02 16.42 20.10
CA LYS A 162 1.57 15.64 21.26
C LYS A 162 1.64 14.15 20.94
N HIS A 163 1.86 13.32 21.97
CA HIS A 163 1.69 11.88 21.83
C HIS A 163 0.21 11.51 21.69
N ARG A 164 -0.10 10.58 20.76
CA ARG A 164 -1.44 10.04 20.56
C ARG A 164 -1.34 8.57 20.18
N THR A 165 -2.17 7.71 20.78
CA THR A 165 -2.31 6.32 20.34
C THR A 165 -2.97 6.30 18.97
N ARG A 166 -2.32 5.68 17.97
CA ARG A 166 -2.82 5.60 16.58
C ARG A 166 -2.78 4.16 16.09
N ARG A 167 -3.64 3.80 15.12
CA ARG A 167 -3.56 2.52 14.40
C ARG A 167 -2.99 2.75 13.01
N TYR A 168 -1.86 2.12 12.72
CA TYR A 168 -1.15 2.29 11.45
C TYR A 168 -1.54 1.23 10.42
N HIS A 169 -2.24 1.68 9.37
CA HIS A 169 -2.64 0.87 8.23
C HIS A 169 -1.60 1.03 7.11
N TYR A 170 -0.52 0.26 7.21
CA TYR A 170 0.51 0.22 6.16
C TYR A 170 -0.08 -0.27 4.82
N ILE A 171 0.31 0.40 3.74
CA ILE A 171 -0.04 0.02 2.37
C ILE A 171 1.14 0.19 1.41
N THR A 172 1.18 -0.57 0.31
CA THR A 172 2.23 -0.44 -0.72
C THR A 172 1.75 -0.77 -2.13
N MET A 173 2.64 -0.58 -3.11
CA MET A 173 2.46 -0.88 -4.52
C MET A 173 3.61 -1.73 -5.05
N LEU A 174 3.30 -2.84 -5.73
CA LEU A 174 4.26 -3.69 -6.45
C LEU A 174 4.09 -3.57 -7.97
N ARG A 175 5.13 -3.95 -8.71
CA ARG A 175 5.16 -4.03 -10.19
C ARG A 175 5.97 -5.27 -10.59
N ASP A 176 5.69 -5.79 -11.77
CA ASP A 176 6.50 -6.85 -12.38
C ASP A 176 8.01 -6.53 -12.30
N PRO A 177 8.88 -7.43 -11.78
CA PRO A 177 10.27 -7.10 -11.49
C PRO A 177 11.09 -6.67 -12.70
N VAL A 178 10.87 -7.26 -13.88
CA VAL A 178 11.59 -6.89 -15.10
C VAL A 178 11.15 -5.49 -15.56
N LYS A 179 9.84 -5.23 -15.60
CA LYS A 179 9.30 -3.90 -15.93
C LYS A 179 9.77 -2.83 -14.94
N ARG A 180 9.76 -3.15 -13.65
CA ARG A 180 10.19 -2.27 -12.55
C ARG A 180 11.68 -1.94 -12.66
N TYR A 181 12.51 -2.93 -12.93
CA TYR A 181 13.96 -2.76 -13.11
C TYR A 181 14.31 -1.94 -14.36
N LEU A 182 13.64 -2.21 -15.49
CA LEU A 182 13.81 -1.43 -16.73
C LEU A 182 13.33 0.03 -16.57
N SER A 183 12.25 0.26 -15.83
CA SER A 183 11.78 1.61 -15.52
C SER A 183 12.77 2.36 -14.61
N GLU A 184 13.37 1.68 -13.63
CA GLU A 184 14.45 2.26 -12.81
C GLU A 184 15.70 2.58 -13.63
N TRP A 185 16.17 1.65 -14.46
CA TRP A 185 17.29 1.90 -15.38
C TRP A 185 17.04 3.13 -16.25
N MET A 186 15.86 3.25 -16.88
CA MET A 186 15.50 4.40 -17.70
C MET A 186 15.35 5.71 -16.92
N HIS A 187 15.13 5.65 -15.60
CA HIS A 187 15.13 6.83 -14.73
C HIS A 187 16.56 7.24 -14.35
N VAL A 188 17.36 6.29 -13.90
CA VAL A 188 18.77 6.48 -13.53
C VAL A 188 19.60 6.97 -14.72
N ARG A 189 19.36 6.42 -15.91
CA ARG A 189 19.95 6.87 -17.18
C ARG A 189 19.64 8.33 -17.53
N ARG A 190 18.56 8.89 -16.99
CA ARG A 190 18.16 10.31 -17.13
C ARG A 190 18.65 11.20 -15.97
N GLY A 191 19.34 10.64 -14.98
CA GLY A 191 20.01 11.38 -13.90
C GLY A 191 19.52 11.08 -12.47
N ALA A 192 18.44 10.30 -12.29
CA ALA A 192 17.94 10.01 -10.95
C ALA A 192 18.93 9.17 -10.13
N THR A 193 19.12 9.51 -8.85
CA THR A 193 20.01 8.76 -7.95
C THR A 193 19.35 8.28 -6.68
N TRP A 194 18.44 9.09 -6.11
CA TRP A 194 17.91 8.94 -4.75
C TRP A 194 19.02 8.86 -3.68
N LYS A 195 20.18 9.47 -3.92
CA LYS A 195 21.37 9.43 -3.02
C LYS A 195 21.16 10.07 -1.65
N THR A 196 20.06 10.78 -1.45
CA THR A 196 19.63 11.35 -0.16
C THR A 196 18.75 10.40 0.66
N ALA A 197 18.46 9.19 0.15
CA ALA A 197 17.85 8.12 0.94
C ALA A 197 18.75 7.77 2.15
N GLN A 198 18.16 7.66 3.34
CA GLN A 198 18.94 7.53 4.58
C GLN A 198 19.44 6.10 4.81
N LEU A 199 18.72 5.09 4.30
CA LEU A 199 19.04 3.67 4.46
C LEU A 199 19.26 3.32 5.94
N ARG A 200 18.35 3.77 6.81
CA ARG A 200 18.46 3.54 8.25
C ARG A 200 18.03 2.14 8.64
N CYS A 201 18.80 1.55 9.55
CA CYS A 201 18.50 0.25 10.13
C CYS A 201 19.24 0.13 11.46
N ASN A 202 18.55 -0.31 12.52
CA ASN A 202 19.07 -0.33 13.88
C ASN A 202 19.58 1.05 14.31
N GLY A 203 18.78 2.10 14.06
CA GLY A 203 19.06 3.47 14.50
C GLY A 203 20.15 4.24 13.74
N ARG A 204 20.98 3.62 12.89
CA ARG A 204 22.03 4.29 12.11
C ARG A 204 21.80 4.22 10.60
N GLN A 205 22.42 5.13 9.84
CA GLN A 205 22.47 5.08 8.38
C GLN A 205 23.46 4.00 7.89
N ALA A 206 23.26 3.53 6.65
CA ALA A 206 24.22 2.68 5.94
C ALA A 206 25.50 3.46 5.58
N THR A 207 26.65 2.80 5.67
CA THR A 207 27.94 3.38 5.27
C THR A 207 28.24 3.12 3.79
N LEU A 208 29.11 3.93 3.18
CA LEU A 208 29.56 3.71 1.78
C LEU A 208 30.35 2.40 1.61
N GLN A 209 30.87 1.82 2.69
CA GLN A 209 31.48 0.49 2.69
C GLN A 209 30.43 -0.64 2.60
N GLU A 210 29.24 -0.43 3.17
CA GLU A 210 28.11 -1.37 3.09
C GLU A 210 27.30 -1.21 1.79
N VAL A 211 27.14 0.05 1.34
CA VAL A 211 26.37 0.43 0.16
C VAL A 211 27.18 1.46 -0.66
N PRO A 212 28.20 1.03 -1.43
CA PRO A 212 28.92 1.92 -2.33
C PRO A 212 28.06 2.30 -3.54
N PHE A 213 28.29 3.49 -4.09
CA PHE A 213 27.68 3.92 -5.35
C PHE A 213 28.19 3.08 -6.53
N CYS A 214 27.34 2.92 -7.55
CA CYS A 214 27.71 2.31 -8.84
C CYS A 214 28.36 3.29 -9.83
N TYR A 215 28.56 4.55 -9.42
CA TYR A 215 29.03 5.65 -10.25
C TYR A 215 29.97 6.54 -9.43
N ASN A 216 30.91 7.20 -10.11
CA ASN A 216 31.93 8.07 -9.50
C ASN A 216 31.61 9.58 -9.64
N SER A 217 30.56 9.92 -10.38
CA SER A 217 30.07 11.27 -10.70
C SER A 217 28.99 11.74 -9.70
N SER A 218 28.35 12.88 -9.97
CA SER A 218 27.17 13.37 -9.23
C SER A 218 25.97 12.41 -9.28
N ASP A 219 25.91 11.62 -10.34
CA ASP A 219 24.81 10.77 -10.79
C ASP A 219 25.34 9.69 -11.75
N TRP A 220 24.43 8.87 -12.28
CA TRP A 220 24.74 7.81 -13.25
C TRP A 220 24.13 8.10 -14.65
N TYR A 221 24.11 9.38 -15.04
CA TYR A 221 23.53 9.80 -16.32
C TYR A 221 24.13 9.05 -17.52
N GLY A 222 23.27 8.67 -18.46
CA GLY A 222 23.65 7.99 -19.70
C GLY A 222 23.89 6.47 -19.60
N VAL A 223 23.93 5.88 -18.38
CA VAL A 223 24.26 4.47 -18.14
C VAL A 223 23.55 3.48 -19.08
N THR A 224 24.31 2.54 -19.64
CA THR A 224 23.81 1.45 -20.48
C THR A 224 23.12 0.36 -19.64
N ILE A 225 22.31 -0.51 -20.26
CA ILE A 225 21.66 -1.59 -19.50
C ILE A 225 22.69 -2.62 -19.02
N GLU A 226 23.77 -2.80 -19.79
CA GLU A 226 24.91 -3.65 -19.49
C GLU A 226 25.68 -3.17 -18.25
N GLU A 227 26.01 -1.89 -18.16
CA GLU A 227 26.65 -1.29 -16.97
C GLU A 227 25.73 -1.32 -15.74
N PHE A 228 24.43 -1.07 -15.95
CA PHE A 228 23.44 -1.08 -14.87
C PHE A 228 23.29 -2.49 -14.26
N LEU A 229 23.31 -3.53 -15.09
CA LEU A 229 23.34 -4.94 -14.68
C LEU A 229 24.68 -5.37 -14.06
N ALA A 230 25.80 -4.80 -14.52
CA ALA A 230 27.14 -5.20 -14.08
C ALA A 230 27.46 -4.79 -12.63
N CYS A 231 26.83 -3.75 -12.07
CA CYS A 231 27.12 -3.30 -10.71
C CYS A 231 26.50 -4.21 -9.63
N PRO A 232 27.31 -4.91 -8.79
CA PRO A 232 26.79 -5.81 -7.75
C PRO A 232 26.18 -5.09 -6.54
N HIS A 233 26.40 -3.77 -6.44
CA HIS A 233 25.86 -2.90 -5.37
C HIS A 233 24.60 -2.14 -5.80
N ASN A 234 24.13 -2.30 -7.05
CA ASN A 234 22.96 -1.60 -7.57
C ASN A 234 21.72 -1.85 -6.71
N LEU A 235 21.19 -0.79 -6.10
CA LEU A 235 20.00 -0.83 -5.24
C LEU A 235 18.69 -1.11 -6.00
N GLY A 236 18.72 -1.12 -7.33
CA GLY A 236 17.63 -1.66 -8.15
C GLY A 236 17.50 -3.19 -8.09
N ASN A 237 18.58 -3.91 -7.76
CA ASN A 237 18.57 -5.37 -7.62
C ASN A 237 17.76 -5.78 -6.38
N ASN A 238 16.74 -6.62 -6.58
CA ASN A 238 15.83 -7.11 -5.53
C ASN A 238 15.24 -5.97 -4.67
N ARG A 239 14.91 -4.83 -5.30
CA ARG A 239 14.44 -3.62 -4.60
C ARG A 239 13.19 -3.89 -3.78
N GLN A 240 12.18 -4.57 -4.34
CA GLN A 240 10.90 -4.79 -3.65
C GLN A 240 11.08 -5.70 -2.44
N THR A 241 11.90 -6.76 -2.57
CA THR A 241 12.21 -7.68 -1.47
C THR A 241 13.00 -6.99 -0.37
N ARG A 242 14.04 -6.22 -0.73
CA ARG A 242 14.82 -5.47 0.26
C ARG A 242 13.92 -4.49 1.01
N MET A 243 13.14 -3.68 0.28
CA MET A 243 12.37 -2.61 0.90
C MET A 243 11.16 -3.10 1.70
N LEU A 244 10.63 -4.29 1.42
CA LEU A 244 9.54 -4.90 2.21
C LEU A 244 10.02 -5.76 3.38
N ALA A 245 11.31 -6.12 3.45
CA ALA A 245 11.85 -6.94 4.52
C ALA A 245 12.21 -6.11 5.76
N ASN A 246 12.23 -6.76 6.92
CA ASN A 246 12.94 -6.24 8.10
C ASN A 246 14.43 -6.51 7.91
N LEU A 247 15.21 -5.45 7.64
CA LEU A 247 16.64 -5.55 7.38
C LEU A 247 17.46 -5.80 8.66
N SER A 248 16.97 -5.40 9.83
CA SER A 248 17.63 -5.64 11.12
C SER A 248 17.82 -7.13 11.39
N ALA A 249 16.86 -7.97 10.97
CA ALA A 249 16.92 -9.42 11.10
C ALA A 249 18.05 -10.09 10.28
N VAL A 250 18.63 -9.39 9.30
CA VAL A 250 19.72 -9.89 8.44
C VAL A 250 21.02 -9.08 8.57
N GLY A 251 21.17 -8.32 9.67
CA GLY A 251 22.37 -7.50 9.89
C GLY A 251 22.41 -6.23 9.03
N CYS A 252 21.25 -5.68 8.69
CA CYS A 252 21.10 -4.49 7.85
C CYS A 252 21.76 -4.65 6.47
N TYR A 253 22.60 -3.69 6.08
CA TYR A 253 23.31 -3.65 4.80
C TYR A 253 24.68 -4.35 4.85
N ASN A 254 25.14 -4.81 6.02
CA ASN A 254 26.37 -5.58 6.13
C ASN A 254 26.17 -7.01 5.59
N ARG A 255 26.49 -7.19 4.30
CA ARG A 255 26.35 -8.47 3.57
C ARG A 255 27.28 -9.58 4.07
N SER A 256 28.28 -9.28 4.91
CA SER A 256 29.27 -10.25 5.39
C SER A 256 28.85 -11.02 6.64
N LEU A 257 27.74 -10.64 7.29
CA LEU A 257 27.29 -11.26 8.56
C LEU A 257 26.60 -12.62 8.37
N LEU A 258 26.08 -12.91 7.18
CA LEU A 258 25.34 -14.15 6.87
C LEU A 258 25.77 -14.69 5.50
N PRO A 259 25.79 -16.01 5.30
CA PRO A 259 25.90 -16.61 3.98
C PRO A 259 24.83 -16.04 3.02
N PRO A 260 25.16 -15.75 1.74
CA PRO A 260 24.23 -15.09 0.82
C PRO A 260 22.88 -15.81 0.65
N ASP A 261 22.90 -17.15 0.58
CA ASP A 261 21.70 -17.99 0.43
C ASP A 261 20.79 -17.93 1.68
N VAL A 262 21.38 -17.95 2.88
CA VAL A 262 20.67 -17.79 4.15
C VAL A 262 20.06 -16.39 4.23
N ARG A 263 20.85 -15.36 3.91
CA ARG A 263 20.41 -13.95 3.91
C ARG A 263 19.25 -13.72 2.95
N ASP A 264 19.36 -14.22 1.73
CA ASP A 264 18.36 -14.09 0.67
C ASP A 264 17.05 -14.81 1.03
N LYS A 265 17.14 -15.99 1.66
CA LYS A 265 15.96 -16.70 2.19
C LYS A 265 15.28 -15.91 3.30
N MET A 266 16.04 -15.37 4.25
CA MET A 266 15.50 -14.56 5.36
C MET A 266 14.82 -13.28 4.86
N LEU A 267 15.44 -12.57 3.90
CA LEU A 267 14.84 -11.39 3.24
C LEU A 267 13.52 -11.75 2.55
N LEU A 268 13.50 -12.81 1.74
CA LEU A 268 12.30 -13.21 1.00
C LEU A 268 11.15 -13.60 1.92
N GLU A 269 11.38 -14.40 2.96
CA GLU A 269 10.32 -14.79 3.90
C GLU A 269 9.88 -13.62 4.80
N SER A 270 10.77 -12.70 5.16
CA SER A 270 10.40 -11.46 5.84
C SER A 270 9.50 -10.58 4.96
N ALA A 271 9.89 -10.32 3.70
CA ALA A 271 9.11 -9.54 2.76
C ALA A 271 7.72 -10.16 2.49
N LYS A 272 7.65 -11.49 2.29
CA LYS A 272 6.37 -12.22 2.15
C LYS A 272 5.47 -12.09 3.38
N THR A 273 6.05 -12.13 4.58
CA THR A 273 5.33 -12.04 5.86
C THR A 273 4.78 -10.62 6.07
N ASN A 274 5.63 -9.60 5.88
CA ASN A 274 5.22 -8.20 5.99
C ASN A 274 4.15 -7.87 4.95
N LEU A 275 4.33 -8.29 3.69
CA LEU A 275 3.34 -8.09 2.62
C LEU A 275 2.01 -8.82 2.87
N ARG A 276 2.04 -10.02 3.47
CA ARG A 276 0.83 -10.75 3.88
C ARG A 276 0.10 -10.00 4.99
N ASN A 277 0.82 -9.52 6.00
CA ASN A 277 0.22 -8.96 7.21
C ASN A 277 -0.18 -7.48 7.06
N MET A 278 0.42 -6.78 6.10
CA MET A 278 0.06 -5.40 5.73
C MET A 278 -1.42 -5.26 5.32
N ALA A 279 -2.00 -4.10 5.60
CA ALA A 279 -3.45 -3.88 5.48
C ALA A 279 -3.92 -4.01 4.02
N TYR A 280 -3.20 -3.40 3.09
CA TYR A 280 -3.47 -3.50 1.65
C TYR A 280 -2.16 -3.45 0.84
N PHE A 281 -2.16 -4.08 -0.33
CA PHE A 281 -1.17 -3.79 -1.36
C PHE A 281 -1.79 -3.93 -2.75
N GLY A 282 -1.34 -3.11 -3.69
CA GLY A 282 -1.72 -3.18 -5.09
C GLY A 282 -0.62 -3.75 -5.98
N ILE A 283 -0.99 -4.16 -7.19
CA ILE A 283 -0.08 -4.60 -8.25
C ILE A 283 -0.37 -3.81 -9.52
N LEU A 284 0.61 -3.04 -10.00
CA LEU A 284 0.44 -2.02 -11.05
C LEU A 284 -0.21 -2.55 -12.34
N GLU A 285 -0.01 -3.82 -12.67
CA GLU A 285 -0.63 -4.50 -13.81
C GLU A 285 -2.16 -4.71 -13.68
N TYR A 286 -2.76 -4.43 -12.52
CA TYR A 286 -4.14 -4.77 -12.15
C TYR A 286 -4.90 -3.57 -11.54
N GLN A 287 -4.81 -2.40 -12.19
CA GLN A 287 -5.39 -1.13 -11.71
C GLN A 287 -6.88 -1.19 -11.29
N PRO A 288 -7.81 -1.83 -12.03
CA PRO A 288 -9.22 -1.90 -11.61
C PRO A 288 -9.42 -2.80 -10.38
N GLU A 289 -8.70 -3.93 -10.30
CA GLU A 289 -8.67 -4.80 -9.12
C GLU A 289 -8.07 -4.11 -7.90
N MET A 290 -7.05 -3.27 -8.08
CA MET A 290 -6.43 -2.47 -7.03
C MET A 290 -7.45 -1.53 -6.40
N GLN A 291 -8.12 -0.73 -7.24
CA GLN A 291 -9.19 0.17 -6.78
C GLN A 291 -10.25 -0.63 -6.01
N TYR A 292 -10.78 -1.69 -6.64
CA TYR A 292 -11.82 -2.52 -6.04
C TYR A 292 -11.40 -3.08 -4.68
N LEU A 293 -10.19 -3.63 -4.56
CA LEU A 293 -9.71 -4.22 -3.32
C LEU A 293 -9.45 -3.13 -2.26
N PHE A 294 -8.85 -1.99 -2.61
CA PHE A 294 -8.66 -0.88 -1.68
C PHE A 294 -10.00 -0.39 -1.11
N GLU A 295 -10.99 -0.14 -1.96
CA GLU A 295 -12.32 0.33 -1.56
C GLU A 295 -13.06 -0.69 -0.69
N LYS A 296 -12.83 -1.99 -0.88
CA LYS A 296 -13.38 -3.04 -0.02
C LYS A 296 -12.58 -3.25 1.26
N THR A 297 -11.29 -2.97 1.25
CA THR A 297 -10.43 -3.10 2.42
C THR A 297 -10.61 -1.96 3.41
N PHE A 298 -10.86 -0.75 2.94
CA PHE A 298 -10.97 0.44 3.80
C PHE A 298 -12.39 1.05 3.90
N HIS A 299 -13.36 0.53 3.13
CA HIS A 299 -14.70 1.11 2.97
C HIS A 299 -14.73 2.57 2.46
N LEU A 300 -13.60 3.04 1.94
CA LEU A 300 -13.45 4.31 1.23
C LEU A 300 -13.84 4.15 -0.24
N LYS A 301 -14.08 5.27 -0.94
CA LYS A 301 -14.38 5.30 -2.37
C LYS A 301 -13.48 6.27 -3.10
N PHE A 302 -13.04 5.92 -4.30
CA PHE A 302 -12.46 6.90 -5.22
C PHE A 302 -13.57 7.51 -6.09
N GLY A 303 -13.48 8.81 -6.35
CA GLY A 303 -14.35 9.54 -7.28
C GLY A 303 -14.02 9.32 -8.75
N VAL A 304 -12.89 8.67 -9.04
CA VAL A 304 -12.42 8.33 -10.39
C VAL A 304 -12.29 6.81 -10.54
N GLN A 305 -12.34 6.31 -11.78
CA GLN A 305 -12.05 4.92 -12.08
C GLN A 305 -10.58 4.76 -12.48
N PHE A 306 -9.86 3.81 -11.88
CA PHE A 306 -8.48 3.51 -12.25
C PHE A 306 -8.47 2.73 -13.57
N SER A 307 -7.78 3.28 -14.58
CA SER A 307 -7.64 2.69 -15.89
C SER A 307 -6.28 1.99 -16.07
N LEU A 308 -6.21 1.01 -16.98
CA LEU A 308 -4.97 0.31 -17.29
C LEU A 308 -4.15 1.10 -18.31
N PHE A 309 -3.11 1.78 -17.84
CA PHE A 309 -2.16 2.50 -18.70
C PHE A 309 -1.24 1.51 -19.43
N ASN A 310 -1.67 1.08 -20.61
CA ASN A 310 -0.94 0.12 -21.46
C ASN A 310 0.34 0.68 -22.09
N LYS A 311 0.52 2.01 -22.11
CA LYS A 311 1.75 2.68 -22.54
C LYS A 311 2.54 3.10 -21.30
N THR A 312 3.78 2.64 -21.23
CA THR A 312 4.82 3.17 -20.33
C THR A 312 6.10 3.34 -21.15
N HIS A 313 7.06 4.18 -20.75
CA HIS A 313 8.29 4.37 -21.56
C HIS A 313 8.99 3.04 -21.92
N ILE A 314 8.93 2.05 -21.02
CA ILE A 314 9.51 0.71 -21.23
C ILE A 314 8.80 -0.13 -22.30
N THR A 315 7.52 0.11 -22.62
CA THR A 315 6.82 -0.65 -23.69
C THR A 315 7.38 -0.40 -25.09
N LYS A 316 8.17 0.67 -25.29
CA LYS A 316 8.90 0.95 -26.52
C LYS A 316 10.27 0.23 -26.60
N LEU A 317 10.75 -0.37 -25.50
CA LEU A 317 12.05 -1.04 -25.43
C LEU A 317 11.97 -2.46 -26.01
N LYS A 318 12.80 -2.74 -27.02
CA LYS A 318 13.04 -4.11 -27.51
C LYS A 318 14.24 -4.71 -26.79
N MET A 319 13.98 -5.49 -25.74
CA MET A 319 15.02 -6.22 -25.00
C MET A 319 15.26 -7.61 -25.59
N SER A 320 16.50 -8.10 -25.54
CA SER A 320 16.81 -9.49 -25.92
C SER A 320 16.39 -10.45 -24.80
N ASN A 321 16.04 -11.70 -25.14
CA ASN A 321 15.70 -12.73 -24.15
C ASN A 321 16.85 -12.92 -23.13
N LYS A 322 18.11 -12.89 -23.59
CA LYS A 322 19.30 -12.95 -22.74
C LYS A 322 19.33 -11.81 -21.71
N THR A 323 19.05 -10.58 -22.14
CA THR A 323 18.98 -9.41 -21.24
C THR A 323 17.87 -9.57 -20.21
N VAL A 324 16.70 -10.11 -20.60
CA VAL A 324 15.60 -10.40 -19.68
C VAL A 324 15.99 -11.48 -18.67
N GLU A 325 16.65 -12.55 -19.10
CA GLU A 325 17.18 -13.60 -18.20
C GLU A 325 18.21 -13.04 -17.20
N GLU A 326 19.09 -12.13 -17.63
CA GLU A 326 20.05 -11.44 -16.76
C GLU A 326 19.35 -10.53 -15.73
N ILE A 327 18.34 -9.76 -16.14
CA ILE A 327 17.49 -8.95 -15.23
C ILE A 327 16.76 -9.85 -14.23
N VAL A 328 16.20 -10.97 -14.67
CA VAL A 328 15.51 -11.97 -13.83
C VAL A 328 16.47 -12.61 -12.83
N LYS A 329 17.72 -12.86 -13.22
CA LYS A 329 18.76 -13.41 -12.35
C LYS A 329 19.12 -12.45 -11.22
N VAL A 330 19.38 -11.17 -11.51
CA VAL A 330 19.72 -10.18 -10.46
C VAL A 330 18.51 -9.78 -9.61
N ASN A 331 17.29 -9.95 -10.12
CA ASN A 331 16.02 -9.71 -9.40
C ASN A 331 15.33 -11.01 -8.94
N SER A 332 16.09 -12.10 -8.72
CA SER A 332 15.50 -13.41 -8.48
C SER A 332 14.70 -13.56 -7.17
N LEU A 333 14.85 -12.64 -6.20
CA LEU A 333 13.99 -12.57 -5.02
C LEU A 333 12.70 -11.81 -5.33
N ASP A 334 12.80 -10.67 -6.03
CA ASP A 334 11.64 -9.89 -6.46
C ASP A 334 10.72 -10.72 -7.36
N VAL A 335 11.25 -11.61 -8.20
CA VAL A 335 10.46 -12.57 -9.01
C VAL A 335 9.61 -13.48 -8.12
N LYS A 336 10.22 -14.10 -7.10
CA LYS A 336 9.52 -15.00 -6.16
C LYS A 336 8.50 -14.25 -5.30
N LEU A 337 8.87 -13.05 -4.84
CA LEU A 337 7.99 -12.17 -4.07
C LEU A 337 6.80 -11.72 -4.93
N TYR A 338 7.02 -11.32 -6.18
CA TYR A 338 5.98 -10.86 -7.09
C TYR A 338 4.99 -11.98 -7.47
N GLN A 339 5.46 -13.20 -7.78
CA GLN A 339 4.54 -14.33 -8.01
C GLN A 339 3.70 -14.66 -6.76
N TYR A 340 4.34 -14.69 -5.58
CA TYR A 340 3.64 -14.87 -4.31
C TYR A 340 2.61 -13.75 -4.05
N ALA A 341 2.99 -12.49 -4.28
CA ALA A 341 2.14 -11.32 -4.12
C ALA A 341 0.95 -11.35 -5.08
N LYS A 342 1.20 -11.71 -6.34
CA LYS A 342 0.20 -11.80 -7.41
C LYS A 342 -0.86 -12.85 -7.12
N GLU A 343 -0.45 -14.03 -6.67
CA GLU A 343 -1.38 -15.08 -6.28
C GLU A 343 -2.23 -14.64 -5.07
N LEU A 344 -1.59 -14.09 -4.02
CA LEU A 344 -2.29 -13.58 -2.83
C LEU A 344 -3.28 -12.44 -3.18
N PHE A 345 -2.87 -11.50 -4.03
CA PHE A 345 -3.67 -10.36 -4.47
C PHE A 345 -4.91 -10.82 -5.26
N LEU A 346 -4.73 -11.70 -6.26
CA LEU A 346 -5.85 -12.20 -7.05
C LEU A 346 -6.82 -13.03 -6.20
N GLN A 347 -6.33 -13.82 -5.23
CA GLN A 347 -7.18 -14.51 -4.28
C GLN A 347 -7.92 -13.54 -3.35
N ARG A 348 -7.29 -12.47 -2.84
CA ARG A 348 -7.96 -11.40 -2.05
C ARG A 348 -9.07 -10.71 -2.82
N VAL A 349 -8.82 -10.32 -4.07
CA VAL A 349 -9.81 -9.72 -4.98
C VAL A 349 -10.99 -10.66 -5.17
N ASN A 350 -10.74 -11.92 -5.51
CA ASN A 350 -11.79 -12.92 -5.73
C ASN A 350 -12.55 -13.26 -4.44
N HIS A 351 -11.87 -13.22 -3.29
CA HIS A 351 -12.49 -13.39 -1.98
C HIS A 351 -13.46 -12.25 -1.66
N ALA A 352 -13.01 -11.00 -1.77
CA ALA A 352 -13.86 -9.82 -1.59
C ALA A 352 -15.06 -9.81 -2.57
N ARG A 353 -14.86 -10.20 -3.84
CA ARG A 353 -15.94 -10.39 -4.83
C ARG A 353 -16.97 -11.42 -4.37
N ARG A 354 -16.55 -12.59 -3.86
CA ARG A 354 -17.46 -13.63 -3.33
C ARG A 354 -18.19 -13.17 -2.06
N LYS A 355 -17.52 -12.46 -1.15
CA LYS A 355 -18.14 -11.89 0.07
C LYS A 355 -19.23 -10.88 -0.30
N ALA A 356 -18.95 -9.99 -1.26
CA ALA A 356 -19.91 -9.01 -1.76
C ALA A 356 -21.12 -9.65 -2.47
N ALA A 357 -20.90 -10.66 -3.32
CA ALA A 357 -21.98 -11.38 -4.00
C ALA A 357 -22.93 -12.07 -3.01
N LYS A 358 -22.38 -12.81 -2.03
CA LYS A 358 -23.18 -13.44 -0.96
C LYS A 358 -24.01 -12.43 -0.17
N ALA A 359 -23.42 -11.29 0.20
CA ALA A 359 -24.15 -10.23 0.89
C ALA A 359 -25.31 -9.68 0.04
N GLN A 360 -25.11 -9.50 -1.26
CA GLN A 360 -26.15 -9.03 -2.18
C GLN A 360 -27.28 -10.06 -2.38
N GLU A 361 -26.95 -11.35 -2.46
CA GLU A 361 -27.93 -12.45 -2.47
C GLU A 361 -28.77 -12.46 -1.19
N THR A 362 -28.13 -12.32 -0.02
CA THR A 362 -28.82 -12.23 1.28
C THR A 362 -29.76 -11.02 1.34
N ILE A 363 -29.31 -9.84 0.93
CA ILE A 363 -30.14 -8.61 0.89
C ILE A 363 -31.34 -8.80 -0.07
N SER A 364 -31.11 -9.40 -1.23
CA SER A 364 -32.18 -9.72 -2.19
C SER A 364 -33.23 -10.64 -1.57
N GLN A 365 -32.81 -11.72 -0.89
CA GLN A 365 -33.72 -12.62 -0.18
C GLN A 365 -34.56 -11.91 0.89
N TYR A 366 -33.95 -11.07 1.74
CA TYR A 366 -34.70 -10.30 2.74
C TYR A 366 -35.70 -9.32 2.10
N SER A 367 -35.28 -8.56 1.07
CA SER A 367 -36.19 -7.62 0.38
C SER A 367 -37.37 -8.31 -0.33
N ASN A 368 -37.19 -9.57 -0.78
CA ASN A 368 -38.27 -10.36 -1.36
C ASN A 368 -39.22 -10.91 -0.28
N LEU A 369 -38.68 -11.29 0.89
CA LEU A 369 -39.49 -11.67 2.06
C LEU A 369 -40.35 -10.48 2.55
N GLU A 370 -39.77 -9.29 2.70
CA GLU A 370 -40.50 -8.07 3.05
C GLU A 370 -41.64 -7.76 2.07
N LYS A 371 -41.37 -7.81 0.76
CA LYS A 371 -42.41 -7.64 -0.27
C LYS A 371 -43.52 -8.69 -0.13
N SER A 372 -43.17 -9.97 0.04
CA SER A 372 -44.17 -11.04 0.19
C SER A 372 -45.04 -10.88 1.45
N ASN A 373 -44.46 -10.37 2.55
CA ASN A 373 -45.18 -10.05 3.78
C ASN A 373 -46.12 -8.83 3.58
N ILE A 374 -45.67 -7.80 2.87
CA ILE A 374 -46.50 -6.63 2.53
C ILE A 374 -47.66 -7.06 1.62
N ASP A 375 -47.39 -7.85 0.58
CA ASP A 375 -48.42 -8.36 -0.34
C ASP A 375 -49.46 -9.23 0.40
N TYR A 376 -49.02 -10.07 1.35
CA TYR A 376 -49.91 -10.86 2.19
C TYR A 376 -50.80 -10.00 3.11
N ILE A 377 -50.25 -8.93 3.71
CA ILE A 377 -51.02 -7.97 4.52
C ILE A 377 -52.03 -7.22 3.64
N VAL A 378 -51.61 -6.78 2.44
CA VAL A 378 -52.47 -6.08 1.48
C VAL A 378 -53.60 -6.97 0.97
N ASP A 379 -53.35 -8.25 0.67
CA ASP A 379 -54.41 -9.18 0.26
C ASP A 379 -55.36 -9.50 1.44
N SER A 380 -54.83 -9.73 2.63
CA SER A 380 -55.62 -9.94 3.85
C SER A 380 -56.54 -8.77 4.16
N SER A 381 -56.08 -7.53 3.96
CA SER A 381 -56.90 -6.32 4.16
C SER A 381 -57.99 -6.11 3.11
N LYS A 382 -57.84 -6.64 1.89
CA LYS A 382 -58.88 -6.60 0.85
C LYS A 382 -60.05 -7.56 1.13
N GLN A 383 -59.83 -8.60 1.92
CA GLN A 383 -60.89 -9.55 2.29
C GLN A 383 -61.80 -9.05 3.43
N VAL A 384 -61.46 -7.94 4.09
CA VAL A 384 -62.22 -7.37 5.23
C VAL A 384 -62.94 -6.07 4.86
N VAL A 385 -63.86 -6.14 3.88
CA VAL A 385 -64.83 -5.07 3.61
C VAL A 385 -66.24 -5.66 3.53
N PRO A 386 -67.08 -5.52 4.59
CA PRO A 386 -68.48 -5.94 4.51
C PRO A 386 -69.27 -4.98 3.62
N LYS A 387 -69.91 -5.51 2.58
CA LYS A 387 -70.88 -4.75 1.77
C LYS A 387 -72.04 -4.28 2.66
N LYS A 388 -72.17 -2.97 2.85
CA LYS A 388 -73.47 -2.38 3.23
C LYS A 388 -74.31 -2.22 1.97
N GLU A 389 -75.45 -2.90 1.94
CA GLU A 389 -76.51 -2.58 0.98
C GLU A 389 -77.02 -1.17 1.26
N VAL A 390 -77.17 -0.37 0.22
CA VAL A 390 -77.86 0.92 0.27
C VAL A 390 -79.05 0.83 -0.67
N LEU A 391 -80.24 1.06 -0.11
CA LEU A 391 -81.51 0.99 -0.81
C LEU A 391 -81.60 2.04 -1.92
N SER A 392 -82.30 1.68 -2.99
CA SER A 392 -82.61 2.52 -4.14
C SER A 392 -83.41 3.78 -3.80
N ARG A 393 -83.13 4.88 -4.51
CA ARG A 393 -84.20 5.76 -5.01
C ARG A 393 -83.81 6.41 -6.33
N SER A 394 -84.77 6.44 -7.25
CA SER A 394 -84.70 6.95 -8.62
C SER A 394 -85.03 8.44 -8.72
N GLU A 395 -84.48 9.13 -9.73
CA GLU A 395 -85.17 10.21 -10.45
C GLU A 395 -84.50 10.45 -11.83
N GLU A 396 -85.23 11.09 -12.74
CA GLU A 396 -85.07 10.95 -14.21
C GLU A 396 -84.48 12.19 -14.93
N ASN A 397 -83.98 11.96 -16.16
CA ASN A 397 -84.02 12.82 -17.36
C ASN A 397 -83.90 14.36 -17.22
N ASN A 398 -82.94 15.00 -17.94
CA ASN A 398 -83.20 15.38 -19.34
C ASN A 398 -81.99 15.94 -20.14
N ASP A 399 -82.20 15.91 -21.45
CA ASP A 399 -81.52 16.44 -22.64
C ASP A 399 -80.71 17.77 -22.56
N GLY A 400 -79.79 18.00 -23.52
CA GLY A 400 -78.99 19.24 -23.62
C GLY A 400 -77.82 19.27 -24.61
N SER A 401 -78.10 19.30 -25.92
CA SER A 401 -77.11 19.53 -27.00
C SER A 401 -76.41 20.89 -26.94
N SER A 402 -75.09 20.98 -27.24
CA SER A 402 -74.51 21.91 -28.24
C SER A 402 -72.97 21.81 -28.39
N ARG A 403 -72.44 22.48 -29.42
CA ARG A 403 -71.15 22.17 -30.09
C ARG A 403 -70.27 23.43 -30.27
N SER A 404 -68.95 23.19 -30.47
CA SER A 404 -67.91 24.07 -31.06
C SER A 404 -67.12 25.02 -30.16
N GLY A 405 -65.83 25.22 -30.51
CA GLY A 405 -64.98 26.30 -29.96
C GLY A 405 -63.53 25.89 -29.58
N SER A 406 -62.67 25.55 -30.54
CA SER A 406 -61.22 25.39 -30.28
C SER A 406 -60.51 26.74 -30.08
N ILE A 407 -59.44 26.79 -29.28
CA ILE A 407 -58.05 27.15 -29.69
C ILE A 407 -57.08 27.28 -28.49
N ASN A 408 -55.96 26.55 -28.60
CA ASN A 408 -54.61 26.74 -28.05
C ASN A 408 -54.39 27.25 -26.61
N ASP A 409 -54.17 26.29 -25.71
CA ASP A 409 -52.82 25.96 -25.18
C ASP A 409 -51.82 27.12 -24.94
N LYS A 410 -51.63 27.46 -23.66
CA LYS A 410 -50.39 28.00 -23.10
C LYS A 410 -50.38 27.92 -21.56
N THR A 411 -49.17 28.05 -21.01
CA THR A 411 -48.80 28.39 -19.62
C THR A 411 -48.83 27.31 -18.52
N GLU A 412 -47.61 26.89 -18.19
CA GLU A 412 -47.02 26.82 -16.84
C GLU A 412 -47.34 25.67 -15.88
N ARG A 413 -46.28 24.90 -15.65
CA ARG A 413 -46.14 23.76 -14.74
C ARG A 413 -45.63 24.25 -13.39
N SER A 414 -46.52 24.45 -12.42
CA SER A 414 -46.15 24.83 -11.05
C SER A 414 -45.92 23.62 -10.16
N GLN A 415 -44.89 23.68 -9.32
CA GLN A 415 -44.57 22.69 -8.29
C GLN A 415 -45.34 22.97 -6.99
N SER A 416 -45.83 21.92 -6.32
CA SER A 416 -46.04 21.89 -4.86
C SER A 416 -45.73 20.46 -4.39
N THR A 417 -44.66 20.21 -3.63
CA THR A 417 -44.56 20.37 -2.17
C THR A 417 -45.70 19.69 -1.43
N LEU A 418 -45.40 18.50 -0.88
CA LEU A 418 -46.26 17.81 0.06
C LEU A 418 -45.35 17.20 1.15
N ASP A 419 -45.10 18.01 2.18
CA ASP A 419 -44.32 17.61 3.35
C ASP A 419 -45.07 16.55 4.15
N VAL A 420 -44.41 15.42 4.43
CA VAL A 420 -44.94 14.40 5.33
C VAL A 420 -44.37 14.64 6.72
N HIS A 421 -45.21 15.19 7.60
CA HIS A 421 -44.92 15.35 9.02
C HIS A 421 -44.86 13.97 9.71
N VAL A 422 -43.67 13.56 10.18
CA VAL A 422 -43.50 12.45 11.12
C VAL A 422 -43.20 13.04 12.50
N SER A 423 -44.16 12.93 13.41
CA SER A 423 -44.03 13.42 14.79
C SER A 423 -43.47 12.33 15.69
N GLU A 424 -42.17 12.34 15.96
CA GLU A 424 -41.60 11.58 17.07
C GLU A 424 -41.62 12.40 18.37
N THR A 425 -42.22 11.83 19.43
CA THR A 425 -42.37 12.49 20.73
C THR A 425 -41.22 12.15 21.68
N VAL A 426 -40.36 13.12 21.93
CA VAL A 426 -39.28 13.04 22.94
C VAL A 426 -39.75 13.62 24.28
N PRO A 427 -39.68 12.87 25.41
CA PRO A 427 -39.85 13.45 26.74
C PRO A 427 -38.61 14.25 27.16
N LYS A 428 -38.79 15.52 27.55
CA LYS A 428 -37.70 16.39 28.03
C LYS A 428 -37.33 16.14 29.50
N LYS A 429 -36.05 16.39 29.81
CA LYS A 429 -35.45 16.47 31.16
C LYS A 429 -36.29 17.27 32.16
N VAL A 430 -36.34 16.76 33.40
CA VAL A 430 -36.57 17.56 34.62
C VAL A 430 -35.22 18.13 35.08
N LYS A 431 -35.24 19.33 35.69
CA LYS A 431 -34.07 20.05 36.20
C LYS A 431 -34.09 20.04 37.73
N GLY A 432 -32.93 19.89 38.36
CA GLY A 432 -32.76 19.96 39.82
C GLY A 432 -31.28 19.99 40.20
N ASP A 433 -30.82 21.15 40.66
CA ASP A 433 -29.55 21.42 41.34
C ASP A 433 -29.86 21.72 42.84
N PRO A 434 -28.89 21.81 43.76
CA PRO A 434 -27.68 21.01 43.98
C PRO A 434 -27.56 20.55 45.46
N ASP A 435 -26.35 20.15 45.87
CA ASP A 435 -25.77 20.11 47.24
C ASP A 435 -25.45 18.74 47.88
N LEU A 436 -24.37 18.76 48.68
CA LEU A 436 -23.87 17.78 49.67
C LEU A 436 -23.00 16.60 49.21
N GLU A 437 -21.69 16.87 49.10
CA GLU A 437 -20.66 16.05 49.76
C GLU A 437 -20.65 16.38 51.29
N PRO A 438 -20.11 15.54 52.22
CA PRO A 438 -18.81 14.87 52.09
C PRO A 438 -18.70 13.43 52.65
N GLY A 439 -17.59 12.73 52.33
CA GLY A 439 -17.30 11.42 52.91
C GLY A 439 -15.86 10.91 52.72
N ARG A 440 -14.96 11.25 53.65
CA ARG A 440 -13.62 10.64 53.76
C ARG A 440 -13.72 9.12 53.94
N PHE A 441 -12.82 8.37 53.31
CA PHE A 441 -12.15 7.28 54.01
C PHE A 441 -10.67 7.23 53.62
N ASP A 442 -9.84 6.87 54.60
CA ASP A 442 -8.38 6.97 54.58
C ASP A 442 -7.76 5.58 54.77
N GLY A 443 -6.50 5.42 54.35
CA GLY A 443 -5.60 4.44 54.93
C GLY A 443 -5.09 3.31 54.04
N SER A 444 -3.75 3.26 53.98
CA SER A 444 -2.93 2.04 53.82
C SER A 444 -2.73 1.46 52.41
N ARG A 445 -1.53 1.07 52.00
CA ARG A 445 -0.17 1.22 52.59
C ARG A 445 0.89 0.98 51.51
N SER A 446 2.03 1.64 51.68
CA SER A 446 3.26 1.50 50.90
C SER A 446 3.88 0.10 50.90
N GLU A 447 4.51 -0.29 49.79
CA GLU A 447 5.84 -0.92 49.81
C GLU A 447 6.58 -0.57 48.50
N GLY A 448 7.85 -0.18 48.61
CA GLY A 448 8.68 0.25 47.49
C GLY A 448 9.93 -0.62 47.37
N ILE A 449 10.53 -0.65 46.18
CA ILE A 449 11.81 -1.31 45.90
C ILE A 449 12.67 -0.35 45.08
N ASP A 450 13.93 -0.18 45.50
CA ASP A 450 14.84 0.90 45.10
C ASP A 450 15.46 0.78 43.70
N GLU A 451 15.77 1.93 43.09
CA GLU A 451 16.76 2.06 42.02
C GLU A 451 18.21 1.94 42.55
N PRO A 452 19.14 1.26 41.85
CA PRO A 452 20.56 1.40 42.11
C PRO A 452 21.14 2.67 41.45
N ARG A 453 21.63 3.56 42.31
CA ARG A 453 22.29 4.85 42.00
C ARG A 453 23.51 4.72 41.07
N LYS A 454 23.66 5.67 40.13
CA LYS A 454 24.85 5.86 39.28
C LYS A 454 26.14 6.05 40.10
N SER A 455 27.22 5.38 39.72
CA SER A 455 28.58 5.66 40.20
C SER A 455 29.40 6.43 39.14
N ASN A 456 29.83 7.64 39.50
CA ASN A 456 30.85 8.36 38.74
C ASN A 456 32.23 7.74 39.04
N ILE A 457 32.99 7.38 38.01
CA ILE A 457 34.45 7.22 38.11
C ILE A 457 35.07 7.97 36.93
N GLU A 458 35.84 9.00 37.27
CA GLU A 458 36.59 9.85 36.36
C GLU A 458 38.09 9.53 36.56
N PRO A 459 38.85 9.20 35.50
CA PRO A 459 40.31 9.21 35.54
C PRO A 459 40.83 10.58 35.07
N GLN A 460 41.74 11.18 35.85
CA GLN A 460 42.34 12.47 35.53
C GLN A 460 43.49 12.38 34.51
N ILE A 461 43.52 13.38 33.62
CA ILE A 461 44.71 14.10 33.12
C ILE A 461 45.72 13.30 32.26
N ASP A 462 45.84 13.71 31.00
CA ASP A 462 47.07 14.41 30.58
C ASP A 462 46.75 15.62 29.69
N LYS A 463 47.62 16.65 29.73
CA LYS A 463 47.52 17.91 28.97
C LYS A 463 48.86 18.20 28.28
N SER A 464 48.95 17.90 27.00
CA SER A 464 49.96 18.50 26.11
C SER A 464 49.46 18.53 24.66
N GLU A 465 49.99 19.48 23.88
CA GLU A 465 49.86 19.58 22.42
C GLU A 465 48.49 20.03 21.87
N GLY A 466 48.12 21.27 22.20
CA GLY A 466 47.48 22.15 21.22
C GLY A 466 48.53 23.04 20.56
N ASP A 467 48.55 23.11 19.21
CA ASP A 467 48.98 24.24 18.35
C ASP A 467 49.52 23.78 16.97
N GLN A 468 48.66 23.22 16.09
CA GLN A 468 48.86 23.25 14.62
C GLN A 468 47.68 22.64 13.82
N ALA A 469 46.51 23.32 13.80
CA ALA A 469 45.42 22.93 12.87
C ALA A 469 44.43 24.05 12.45
N ASP A 470 44.59 25.31 12.87
CA ASP A 470 43.64 26.39 12.53
C ASP A 470 44.29 27.55 11.76
N SER A 471 44.77 27.26 10.54
CA SER A 471 45.30 28.28 9.62
C SER A 471 45.00 28.01 8.14
N ARG A 472 44.10 27.07 7.82
CA ARG A 472 43.89 26.60 6.42
C ARG A 472 42.46 26.66 5.89
N LEU A 473 41.57 27.43 6.51
CA LEU A 473 40.17 27.58 6.09
C LEU A 473 39.72 29.04 5.83
N LYS A 474 40.65 29.96 5.50
CA LYS A 474 40.36 31.38 5.21
C LYS A 474 41.07 31.95 3.96
N SER A 475 41.25 31.15 2.89
CA SER A 475 42.00 31.60 1.69
C SER A 475 41.44 31.14 0.33
N LEU A 476 40.14 30.85 0.21
CA LEU A 476 39.50 30.46 -1.07
C LEU A 476 38.22 31.25 -1.41
N HIS A 477 38.05 32.44 -0.82
CA HIS A 477 36.92 33.33 -1.10
C HIS A 477 37.35 34.75 -1.56
N GLN A 478 38.46 34.88 -2.29
CA GLN A 478 38.83 36.17 -2.89
C GLN A 478 39.70 36.09 -4.16
N GLU A 479 39.36 35.25 -5.15
CA GLU A 479 40.00 35.35 -6.47
C GLU A 479 39.14 34.84 -7.65
N LYS A 480 38.27 35.72 -8.17
CA LYS A 480 37.84 35.76 -9.58
C LYS A 480 37.03 37.02 -9.87
N SER A 481 37.75 38.13 -9.96
CA SER A 481 37.28 39.41 -10.46
C SER A 481 38.38 40.00 -11.34
N LEU A 482 38.01 40.61 -12.47
CA LEU A 482 38.87 41.35 -13.41
C LEU A 482 39.90 40.55 -14.22
N LEU A 483 39.47 40.11 -15.41
CA LEU A 483 40.20 40.35 -16.66
C LEU A 483 39.17 40.54 -17.79
N THR A 484 39.43 41.45 -18.72
CA THR A 484 38.39 42.20 -19.45
C THR A 484 38.52 42.18 -20.97
N SER A 485 37.37 42.18 -21.69
CA SER A 485 37.15 42.74 -23.06
C SER A 485 37.90 42.05 -24.23
N LYS A 486 37.46 42.03 -25.52
CA LYS A 486 36.36 42.61 -26.34
C LYS A 486 36.44 41.91 -27.74
N PRO A 487 35.62 42.22 -28.78
CA PRO A 487 34.17 42.50 -28.92
C PRO A 487 33.45 41.20 -29.45
N GLY A 488 32.23 41.15 -30.02
CA GLY A 488 31.12 42.11 -30.19
C GLY A 488 30.66 42.33 -31.66
N ILE A 489 29.54 41.70 -32.08
CA ILE A 489 28.71 41.99 -33.28
C ILE A 489 27.23 41.81 -32.89
N ASP A 490 26.35 42.67 -33.42
CA ASP A 490 24.91 42.79 -33.09
C ASP A 490 24.01 41.72 -33.74
N GLY A 491 22.75 41.59 -33.26
CA GLY A 491 21.64 41.19 -34.15
C GLY A 491 20.45 40.42 -33.58
N LEU A 492 19.42 41.17 -33.16
CA LEU A 492 17.97 40.93 -33.40
C LEU A 492 17.12 39.92 -32.58
N HIS A 493 15.94 40.46 -32.22
CA HIS A 493 14.65 39.86 -31.87
C HIS A 493 14.49 38.89 -30.69
N ARG A 494 13.97 39.47 -29.59
CA ARG A 494 13.19 38.80 -28.55
C ARG A 494 11.72 39.20 -28.71
N GLU A 495 10.88 38.34 -29.29
CA GLU A 495 9.43 38.56 -29.27
C GLU A 495 8.82 38.11 -27.94
N SER A 496 8.30 39.08 -27.18
CA SER A 496 7.40 38.83 -26.05
C SER A 496 5.97 38.68 -26.55
N ARG A 497 5.34 37.52 -26.29
CA ARG A 497 3.91 37.32 -26.56
C ARG A 497 3.15 36.99 -25.28
N SER A 498 2.45 37.98 -24.73
CA SER A 498 1.33 37.70 -23.83
C SER A 498 0.17 37.14 -24.65
N ARG A 499 -0.63 36.24 -24.06
CA ARG A 499 -2.01 36.03 -24.51
C ARG A 499 -2.92 35.67 -23.34
N GLN A 500 -4.16 36.13 -23.48
CA GLN A 500 -5.19 36.17 -22.45
C GLN A 500 -5.72 34.79 -22.06
N VAL A 501 -6.32 34.78 -20.88
CA VAL A 501 -7.29 33.79 -20.43
C VAL A 501 -8.50 33.77 -21.37
N THR A 502 -8.81 32.61 -21.94
CA THR A 502 -10.14 32.19 -22.37
C THR A 502 -10.30 30.72 -21.99
N GLY A 503 -11.47 30.34 -21.48
CA GLY A 503 -11.69 29.02 -20.87
C GLY A 503 -11.85 27.86 -21.85
N GLU A 504 -12.11 26.68 -21.26
CA GLU A 504 -12.53 25.43 -21.90
C GLU A 504 -11.55 24.84 -22.92
N ASN A 505 -10.63 24.02 -22.41
CA ASN A 505 -10.36 22.68 -22.95
C ASN A 505 -9.99 21.75 -21.79
N TYR A 506 -10.63 20.58 -21.75
CA TYR A 506 -10.10 19.43 -20.99
C TYR A 506 -8.84 18.97 -21.72
N ASP A 507 -7.67 19.30 -21.18
CA ASP A 507 -6.40 18.86 -21.76
C ASP A 507 -6.15 17.41 -21.34
N ASP A 508 -6.23 16.50 -22.32
CA ASP A 508 -6.15 15.05 -22.19
C ASP A 508 -4.67 14.62 -22.02
N SER A 509 -4.04 15.20 -20.99
CA SER A 509 -2.62 15.03 -20.70
C SER A 509 -2.31 13.58 -20.33
N GLU A 510 -1.45 12.93 -21.15
CA GLU A 510 -0.90 11.60 -20.85
C GLU A 510 -0.19 11.66 -19.49
N LEU A 511 -0.85 11.19 -18.44
CA LEU A 511 -0.30 11.07 -17.08
C LEU A 511 0.75 9.95 -17.05
N ASP A 512 1.94 10.27 -17.56
CA ASP A 512 3.08 9.36 -17.60
C ASP A 512 3.51 8.99 -16.16
N ILE A 513 3.20 7.76 -15.77
CA ILE A 513 3.39 7.18 -14.42
C ILE A 513 4.86 7.26 -13.95
N ASP A 514 5.80 7.37 -14.90
CA ASP A 514 7.24 7.21 -14.67
C ASP A 514 8.05 8.54 -14.72
N GLU A 515 7.47 9.72 -15.00
CA GLU A 515 8.26 10.97 -15.22
C GLU A 515 8.56 11.84 -13.98
N GLU A 516 7.78 11.75 -12.91
CA GLU A 516 7.75 12.79 -11.84
C GLU A 516 8.51 12.47 -10.54
N ASP A 517 9.48 11.55 -10.58
CA ASP A 517 10.37 11.23 -9.43
C ASP A 517 11.78 11.88 -9.57
N ASN A 518 12.00 12.77 -10.54
CA ASN A 518 13.28 13.51 -10.69
C ASN A 518 13.44 14.64 -9.66
N ASP A 519 12.33 15.22 -9.19
CA ASP A 519 12.34 16.43 -8.33
C ASP A 519 12.43 16.10 -6.82
N ASP A 520 12.52 14.81 -6.44
CA ASP A 520 12.44 14.37 -5.05
C ASP A 520 13.68 14.65 -4.19
N GLU A 521 14.85 14.89 -4.81
CA GLU A 521 16.10 15.09 -4.06
C GLU A 521 16.15 16.45 -3.32
N ASP A 522 15.38 17.45 -3.78
CA ASP A 522 15.27 18.76 -3.14
C ASP A 522 14.12 18.87 -2.11
N GLU A 523 13.15 17.94 -2.09
CA GLU A 523 12.02 17.94 -1.13
C GLU A 523 12.37 17.43 0.27
N VAL A 524 13.61 16.98 0.51
CA VAL A 524 14.09 16.42 1.79
C VAL A 524 14.59 17.52 2.76
N LYS A 525 14.63 18.80 2.33
CA LYS A 525 15.17 19.94 3.09
C LYS A 525 14.11 20.71 3.88
#